data_AF-A0A836SRV4-F1
#
_entry.id   AF-A0A836SRV4-F1
#
_cell.length_a   1.000
_cell.length_b   1.000
_cell.length_c   1.000
_cell.angle_alpha   90.00
_cell.angle_beta   90.00
_cell.angle_gamma   90.00
#
_symmetry.space_group_name_H-M   'P 1'
#
loop_
_entity.id
_entity.type
_entity.pdbx_description
1 polymer ?
#
loop_
_entity_poly.entity_id
_entity_poly.type
_entity_poly.pdbx_seq_one_letter_code
_entity_poly.pdbx_strand_id
1 'polypeptide(L)'
;MRWRYIWVLLLLAACHPRSEALLTIDDSVYTDRDFKLYYPDRFSKKEIADSAWYDFFLRKLLAKYVRDQQLDLLPPLIEQIPSVQRSTIIKKFYEKMVKEKTTLTDRDFENAYEEIRTRVHLSQINFENEEMAQKVHQMVQNGFAFDSLTTLFRNPKFFNGDMGYVPYHFLSAEVRAEIKKLKKGEISKPFKELRHWKIIYLKDLRKEKIKPLSEIKDFISTGLKERKEKKFLKKMVANLKQKYKLVYNDSIIPYLLKPRDSIPPQIYNVWVVRMQKKEIGLNSIHNKLYNLYRSKGHDPRDVLDYELQNEILFQEAVSRGYEVKYQAEIEKAVEDLTASFLYKNLVIDSIKVSDSEIESLMKREGIENRVMAKYQLTMKKKKLQESKIFNWLKNQFSISVDSTVLGRLLALEEAK
;
A
#
# COMPACT_ATOMS: atom_id res chain seq x y z
N MET A 1 -15.65 27.24 -42.84
CA MET A 1 -15.64 28.42 -41.94
C MET A 1 -15.33 27.94 -40.52
N ARG A 2 -14.18 28.37 -39.98
CA ARG A 2 -13.68 28.02 -38.64
C ARG A 2 -14.36 28.91 -37.60
N TRP A 3 -14.99 28.36 -36.57
CA TRP A 3 -15.39 29.10 -35.37
C TRP A 3 -14.44 28.77 -34.22
N ARG A 4 -13.70 29.79 -33.77
CA ARG A 4 -12.76 29.75 -32.64
C ARG A 4 -13.53 30.07 -31.36
N TYR A 5 -13.63 29.11 -30.44
CA TYR A 5 -13.99 29.42 -29.05
C TYR A 5 -12.74 29.88 -28.31
N ILE A 6 -12.69 31.17 -27.99
CA ILE A 6 -11.69 31.77 -27.11
C ILE A 6 -12.14 31.47 -25.68
N TRP A 7 -11.43 30.56 -25.00
CA TRP A 7 -11.56 30.38 -23.56
C TRP A 7 -10.72 31.46 -22.88
N VAL A 8 -11.40 32.45 -22.30
CA VAL A 8 -10.79 33.43 -21.40
C VAL A 8 -10.41 32.69 -20.10
N LEU A 9 -9.11 32.50 -19.91
CA LEU A 9 -8.52 31.99 -18.68
C LEU A 9 -8.66 33.05 -17.58
N LEU A 10 -9.67 32.90 -16.73
CA LEU A 10 -9.77 33.62 -15.47
C LEU A 10 -8.80 32.98 -14.47
N LEU A 11 -7.60 33.55 -14.38
CA LEU A 11 -6.61 33.24 -13.35
C LEU A 11 -7.14 33.62 -11.97
N LEU A 12 -7.78 32.67 -11.28
CA LEU A 12 -7.95 32.74 -9.84
C LEU A 12 -6.57 32.54 -9.20
N ALA A 13 -5.89 33.65 -8.93
CA ALA A 13 -4.67 33.68 -8.11
C ALA A 13 -5.03 33.27 -6.68
N ALA A 14 -5.06 31.95 -6.42
CA ALA A 14 -4.99 31.43 -5.07
C ALA A 14 -3.62 31.83 -4.50
N CYS A 15 -3.62 32.76 -3.55
CA CYS A 15 -2.45 33.25 -2.85
C CYS A 15 -1.77 32.08 -2.12
N HIS A 16 -0.88 31.38 -2.83
CA HIS A 16 0.04 30.41 -2.26
C HIS A 16 1.21 31.18 -1.66
N PRO A 17 1.78 30.73 -0.52
CA PRO A 17 3.04 31.27 -0.04
C PRO A 17 4.05 31.23 -1.19
N ARG A 18 4.67 32.39 -1.47
CA ARG A 18 5.54 32.60 -2.62
C ARG A 18 6.75 31.68 -2.47
N SER A 19 6.80 30.59 -3.24
CA SER A 19 7.94 29.68 -3.26
C SER A 19 9.13 30.37 -3.89
N GLU A 20 10.32 30.18 -3.31
CA GLU A 20 11.55 30.84 -3.76
C GLU A 20 12.35 29.89 -4.67
N ALA A 21 12.90 30.40 -5.77
CA ALA A 21 13.74 29.62 -6.66
C ALA A 21 15.02 29.16 -5.93
N LEU A 22 15.32 27.87 -5.96
CA LEU A 22 16.47 27.26 -5.31
C LEU A 22 17.51 26.81 -6.32
N LEU A 23 17.08 26.11 -7.36
CA LEU A 23 17.93 25.46 -8.36
C LEU A 23 17.30 25.66 -9.73
N THR A 24 18.06 26.17 -10.69
CA THR A 24 17.66 26.20 -12.10
C THR A 24 18.57 25.26 -12.88
N ILE A 25 17.98 24.40 -13.71
CA ILE A 25 18.70 23.57 -14.67
C ILE A 25 18.08 23.82 -16.05
N ASP A 26 18.81 24.52 -16.91
CA ASP A 26 18.32 25.12 -18.16
C ASP A 26 17.03 25.93 -17.96
N ASP A 27 15.89 25.42 -18.44
CA ASP A 27 14.56 26.01 -18.38
C ASP A 27 13.76 25.56 -17.14
N SER A 28 14.25 24.55 -16.42
CA SER A 28 13.56 23.96 -15.27
C SER A 28 13.94 24.68 -13.98
N VAL A 29 12.96 25.27 -13.30
CA VAL A 29 13.13 25.95 -12.00
C VAL A 29 12.57 25.07 -10.88
N TYR A 30 13.41 24.75 -9.91
CA TYR A 30 13.06 24.05 -8.68
C TYR A 30 13.15 25.00 -7.50
N THR A 31 12.18 24.89 -6.60
CA THR A 31 11.96 25.83 -5.50
C THR A 31 12.29 25.24 -4.14
N ASP A 32 12.27 26.08 -3.11
CA ASP A 32 12.36 25.66 -1.71
C ASP A 32 11.25 24.67 -1.32
N ARG A 33 10.05 24.78 -1.91
CA ARG A 33 8.95 23.83 -1.73
C ARG A 33 9.29 22.46 -2.30
N ASP A 34 9.90 22.41 -3.47
CA ASP A 34 10.31 21.14 -4.09
C ASP A 34 11.34 20.42 -3.23
N PHE A 35 12.30 21.16 -2.66
CA PHE A 35 13.25 20.60 -1.69
C PHE A 35 12.55 20.05 -0.44
N LYS A 36 11.61 20.81 0.14
CA LYS A 36 10.85 20.39 1.33
C LYS A 36 9.92 19.20 1.08
N LEU A 37 9.49 18.95 -0.16
CA LEU A 37 8.76 17.73 -0.49
C LEU A 37 9.61 16.46 -0.33
N TYR A 38 10.93 16.58 -0.44
CA TYR A 38 11.89 15.50 -0.20
C TYR A 38 12.37 15.46 1.25
N TYR A 39 12.71 16.62 1.81
CA TYR A 39 13.26 16.77 3.16
C TYR A 39 12.40 17.77 3.94
N PRO A 40 11.26 17.31 4.50
CA PRO A 40 10.33 18.19 5.21
C PRO A 40 10.84 18.61 6.58
N ASP A 41 11.71 17.80 7.18
CA ASP A 41 12.26 18.00 8.51
C ASP A 41 13.54 18.82 8.47
N ARG A 42 13.86 19.49 9.58
CA ARG A 42 15.13 20.22 9.72
C ARG A 42 16.28 19.25 9.99
N PHE A 43 17.50 19.71 9.72
CA PHE A 43 18.70 18.89 9.85
C PHE A 43 19.35 19.06 11.23
N SER A 44 19.73 17.94 11.85
CA SER A 44 20.43 17.94 13.12
C SER A 44 21.95 18.05 13.00
N LYS A 45 22.50 17.73 11.81
CA LYS A 45 23.94 17.76 11.52
C LYS A 45 24.21 18.26 10.12
N LYS A 46 25.34 18.93 9.94
CA LYS A 46 25.76 19.49 8.65
C LYS A 46 25.94 18.41 7.59
N GLU A 47 26.52 17.26 7.95
CA GLU A 47 26.75 16.18 6.99
C GLU A 47 25.44 15.60 6.42
N ILE A 48 24.37 15.61 7.23
CA ILE A 48 23.04 15.17 6.80
C ILE A 48 22.44 16.21 5.85
N ALA A 49 22.56 17.50 6.17
CA ALA A 49 22.09 18.60 5.33
C ALA A 49 22.81 18.61 3.96
N ASP A 50 24.14 18.50 3.96
CA ASP A 50 24.96 18.44 2.75
C ASP A 50 24.61 17.21 1.90
N SER A 51 24.37 16.06 2.54
CA SER A 51 23.93 14.85 1.84
C SER A 51 22.52 14.99 1.24
N ALA A 52 21.61 15.68 1.92
CA ALA A 52 20.26 15.93 1.41
C ALA A 52 20.28 16.86 0.19
N TRP A 53 21.10 17.91 0.23
CA TRP A 53 21.31 18.78 -0.93
C TRP A 53 21.91 18.02 -2.12
N TYR A 54 22.96 17.23 -1.89
CA TYR A 54 23.59 16.45 -2.94
C TYR A 54 22.61 15.45 -3.58
N ASP A 55 21.85 14.72 -2.77
CA ASP A 55 20.83 13.76 -3.25
C ASP A 55 19.72 14.48 -4.04
N PHE A 56 19.20 15.61 -3.54
CA PHE A 56 18.24 16.44 -4.28
C PHE A 56 18.77 16.84 -5.66
N PHE A 57 19.97 17.43 -5.69
CA PHE A 57 20.54 17.99 -6.90
C PHE A 57 20.86 16.90 -7.92
N LEU A 58 21.50 15.80 -7.49
CA LEU A 58 21.78 14.66 -8.37
C LEU A 58 20.48 14.08 -8.94
N ARG A 59 19.41 13.94 -8.15
CA ARG A 59 18.11 13.47 -8.64
C ARG A 59 17.53 14.39 -9.72
N LYS A 60 17.58 15.71 -9.52
CA LYS A 60 17.09 16.68 -10.52
C LYS A 60 17.86 16.59 -11.82
N LEU A 61 19.19 16.46 -11.76
CA LEU A 61 20.03 16.27 -12.94
C LEU A 61 19.69 14.96 -13.68
N LEU A 62 19.56 13.85 -12.96
CA LEU A 62 19.22 12.55 -13.55
C LEU A 62 17.83 12.56 -14.20
N ALA A 63 16.81 13.08 -13.51
CA ALA A 63 15.45 13.15 -14.02
C ALA A 63 15.34 14.06 -15.24
N LYS A 64 16.05 15.21 -15.24
CA LYS A 64 16.11 16.08 -16.41
C LYS A 64 16.80 15.41 -17.59
N TYR A 65 17.92 14.73 -17.36
CA TYR A 65 18.59 13.97 -18.43
C TYR A 65 17.68 12.88 -19.03
N VAL A 66 16.93 12.15 -18.20
CA VAL A 66 15.94 11.17 -18.68
C VAL A 66 14.93 11.83 -19.62
N ARG A 67 14.38 12.98 -19.23
CA ARG A 67 13.37 13.71 -20.02
C ARG A 67 13.96 14.24 -21.34
N ASP A 68 15.09 14.92 -21.29
CA ASP A 68 15.71 15.56 -22.46
C ASP A 68 16.16 14.53 -23.50
N GLN A 69 16.56 13.34 -23.04
CA GLN A 69 16.94 12.21 -23.89
C GLN A 69 15.77 11.26 -24.23
N GLN A 70 14.54 11.57 -23.80
CA GLN A 70 13.34 10.75 -24.01
C GLN A 70 13.47 9.30 -23.52
N LEU A 71 14.27 9.07 -22.47
CA LEU A 71 14.50 7.74 -21.90
C LEU A 71 13.27 7.23 -21.12
N ASP A 72 12.34 8.12 -20.78
CA ASP A 72 11.04 7.81 -20.17
C ASP A 72 10.10 7.05 -21.12
N LEU A 73 10.38 7.05 -22.44
CA LEU A 73 9.68 6.24 -23.43
C LEU A 73 10.22 4.81 -23.53
N LEU A 74 11.36 4.50 -22.88
CA LEU A 74 11.93 3.15 -22.89
C LEU A 74 11.11 2.22 -21.98
N PRO A 75 10.89 0.96 -22.38
CA PRO A 75 10.54 -0.08 -21.41
C PRO A 75 11.67 -0.21 -20.36
N PRO A 76 11.37 -0.22 -19.05
CA PRO A 76 10.05 -0.37 -18.42
C PRO A 76 9.41 0.94 -17.92
N LEU A 77 10.00 2.12 -18.17
CA LEU A 77 9.52 3.41 -17.64
C LEU A 77 8.14 3.79 -18.21
N ILE A 78 7.91 3.55 -19.51
CA ILE A 78 6.62 3.84 -20.16
C ILE A 78 5.44 3.12 -19.50
N GLU A 79 5.67 1.93 -18.91
CA GLU A 79 4.65 1.17 -18.18
C GLU A 79 4.55 1.60 -16.71
N GLN A 80 5.67 1.95 -16.09
CA GLN A 80 5.75 2.24 -14.66
C GLN A 80 5.29 3.66 -14.31
N ILE A 81 5.51 4.65 -15.18
CA ILE A 81 5.14 6.05 -14.93
C ILE A 81 3.64 6.19 -14.63
N PRO A 82 2.71 5.70 -15.49
CA PRO A 82 1.28 5.76 -15.19
C PRO A 82 0.90 5.05 -13.89
N SER A 83 1.55 3.93 -13.57
CA SER A 83 1.34 3.19 -12.33
C SER A 83 1.79 4.00 -11.09
N VAL A 84 2.93 4.67 -11.16
CA VAL A 84 3.45 5.52 -10.07
C VAL A 84 2.56 6.75 -9.86
N GLN A 85 2.12 7.41 -10.93
CA GLN A 85 1.17 8.53 -10.84
C GLN A 85 -0.12 8.08 -10.16
N ARG A 86 -0.72 7.00 -10.66
CA ARG A 86 -1.96 6.42 -10.13
C ARG A 86 -1.84 6.04 -8.65
N SER A 87 -0.78 5.32 -8.28
CA SER A 87 -0.56 4.89 -6.90
C SER A 87 -0.32 6.08 -5.95
N THR A 88 0.31 7.15 -6.43
CA THR A 88 0.49 8.40 -5.68
C THR A 88 -0.84 9.10 -5.43
N ILE A 89 -1.72 9.17 -6.43
CA ILE A 89 -3.07 9.73 -6.29
C ILE A 89 -3.88 8.93 -5.25
N ILE A 90 -3.88 7.59 -5.36
CA ILE A 90 -4.56 6.72 -4.39
C ILE A 90 -3.97 6.90 -2.99
N LYS A 91 -2.64 6.99 -2.85
CA LYS A 91 -1.96 7.20 -1.57
C LYS A 91 -2.40 8.51 -0.93
N LYS A 92 -2.40 9.62 -1.67
CA LYS A 92 -2.84 10.93 -1.15
C LYS A 92 -4.31 10.93 -0.77
N PHE A 93 -5.15 10.27 -1.56
CA PHE A 93 -6.56 10.06 -1.21
C PHE A 93 -6.72 9.26 0.09
N TYR A 94 -5.96 8.17 0.24
CA TYR A 94 -5.97 7.35 1.45
C TYR A 94 -5.51 8.15 2.69
N GLU A 95 -4.43 8.92 2.57
CA GLU A 95 -3.93 9.78 3.65
C GLU A 95 -5.01 10.76 4.13
N LYS A 96 -5.64 11.48 3.19
CA LYS A 96 -6.62 12.53 3.51
C LYS A 96 -7.98 11.98 3.95
N MET A 97 -8.43 10.89 3.35
CA MET A 97 -9.78 10.39 3.56
C MET A 97 -9.85 9.28 4.62
N VAL A 98 -8.76 8.56 4.84
CA VAL A 98 -8.69 7.47 5.83
C VAL A 98 -7.85 7.92 7.01
N LYS A 99 -6.52 8.09 6.85
CA LYS A 99 -5.61 8.31 7.98
C LYS A 99 -5.99 9.51 8.84
N GLU A 100 -6.25 10.66 8.22
CA GLU A 100 -6.61 11.89 8.93
C GLU A 100 -7.99 11.82 9.60
N LYS A 101 -8.89 10.96 9.11
CA LYS A 101 -10.24 10.78 9.67
C LYS A 101 -10.33 9.67 10.71
N THR A 102 -9.24 8.94 10.95
CA THR A 102 -9.19 7.80 11.87
C THR A 102 -8.15 7.99 12.98
N THR A 103 -8.07 9.20 13.56
CA THR A 103 -7.28 9.45 14.77
C THR A 103 -7.79 8.60 15.93
N LEU A 104 -6.87 8.09 16.76
CA LEU A 104 -7.24 7.27 17.93
C LEU A 104 -7.75 8.15 19.06
N THR A 105 -8.80 7.69 19.74
CA THR A 105 -9.35 8.32 20.95
C THR A 105 -9.07 7.44 22.17
N ASP A 106 -9.14 7.98 23.38
CA ASP A 106 -8.95 7.18 24.61
C ASP A 106 -9.97 6.03 24.69
N ARG A 107 -11.20 6.25 24.23
CA ARG A 107 -12.21 5.20 24.09
C ARG A 107 -11.76 4.05 23.18
N ASP A 108 -11.00 4.32 22.11
CA ASP A 108 -10.48 3.23 21.26
C ASP A 108 -9.48 2.36 22.05
N PHE A 109 -8.64 2.98 22.87
CA PHE A 109 -7.67 2.29 23.72
C PHE A 109 -8.36 1.50 24.84
N GLU A 110 -9.36 2.06 25.49
CA GLU A 110 -10.18 1.37 26.50
C GLU A 110 -10.87 0.14 25.90
N ASN A 111 -11.49 0.27 24.72
CA ASN A 111 -12.12 -0.86 24.04
C ASN A 111 -11.09 -1.94 23.68
N ALA A 112 -9.93 -1.55 23.14
CA ALA A 112 -8.88 -2.49 22.80
C ALA A 112 -8.34 -3.22 24.04
N TYR A 113 -8.19 -2.51 25.16
CA TYR A 113 -7.80 -3.08 26.44
C TYR A 113 -8.78 -4.15 26.92
N GLU A 114 -10.08 -3.85 26.87
CA GLU A 114 -11.13 -4.80 27.22
C GLU A 114 -11.12 -6.02 26.29
N GLU A 115 -10.89 -5.84 24.99
CA GLU A 115 -10.77 -6.94 24.04
C GLU A 115 -9.54 -7.82 24.27
N ILE A 116 -8.41 -7.23 24.69
CA ILE A 116 -7.17 -7.97 24.96
C ILE A 116 -7.29 -8.82 26.21
N ARG A 117 -7.89 -8.26 27.27
CA ARG A 117 -8.06 -8.98 28.53
C ARG A 117 -9.20 -10.00 28.49
N THR A 118 -10.06 -9.96 27.48
CA THR A 118 -11.19 -10.89 27.37
C THR A 118 -10.74 -12.21 26.72
N ARG A 119 -11.02 -13.32 27.38
CA ARG A 119 -10.96 -14.68 26.82
C ARG A 119 -12.35 -15.20 26.58
N VAL A 120 -12.51 -15.89 25.46
CA VAL A 120 -13.78 -16.54 25.10
C VAL A 120 -13.52 -18.03 24.93
N HIS A 121 -14.36 -18.84 25.58
CA HIS A 121 -14.45 -20.27 25.30
C HIS A 121 -15.63 -20.50 24.38
N LEU A 122 -15.37 -21.01 23.17
CA LEU A 122 -16.40 -21.28 22.19
C LEU A 122 -16.11 -22.55 21.41
N SER A 123 -17.18 -23.16 20.90
CA SER A 123 -17.11 -24.20 19.87
C SER A 123 -17.69 -23.68 18.57
N GLN A 124 -17.19 -24.17 17.44
CA GLN A 124 -17.65 -23.73 16.12
C GLN A 124 -17.88 -24.90 15.16
N ILE A 125 -18.80 -24.71 14.21
CA ILE A 125 -18.97 -25.57 13.04
C ILE A 125 -18.99 -24.69 11.80
N ASN A 126 -18.17 -25.02 10.82
CA ASN A 126 -18.02 -24.32 9.55
C ASN A 126 -18.63 -25.12 8.40
N PHE A 127 -19.20 -24.40 7.44
CA PHE A 127 -19.93 -24.92 6.31
C PHE A 127 -19.56 -24.17 5.03
N GLU A 128 -19.56 -24.87 3.89
CA GLU A 128 -19.35 -24.24 2.58
C GLU A 128 -20.60 -23.47 2.12
N ASN A 129 -21.80 -23.91 2.51
CA ASN A 129 -23.07 -23.31 2.09
C ASN A 129 -23.99 -23.02 3.28
N GLU A 130 -24.94 -22.11 3.04
CA GLU A 130 -25.89 -21.63 4.05
C GLU A 130 -26.88 -22.71 4.48
N GLU A 131 -27.37 -23.50 3.53
CA GLU A 131 -28.41 -24.49 3.73
C GLU A 131 -27.99 -25.54 4.77
N MET A 132 -26.74 -26.02 4.68
CA MET A 132 -26.20 -26.97 5.65
C MET A 132 -26.09 -26.34 7.05
N ALA A 133 -25.66 -25.08 7.13
CA ALA A 133 -25.62 -24.36 8.39
C ALA A 133 -27.03 -24.23 8.99
N GLN A 134 -28.04 -23.87 8.19
CA GLN A 134 -29.42 -23.78 8.65
C GLN A 134 -29.95 -25.12 9.17
N LYS A 135 -29.66 -26.23 8.49
CA LYS A 135 -30.04 -27.59 8.95
C LYS A 135 -29.41 -27.93 10.30
N VAL A 136 -28.10 -27.68 10.47
CA VAL A 136 -27.41 -27.93 11.75
C VAL A 136 -27.97 -27.04 12.87
N HIS A 137 -28.25 -25.77 12.58
CA HIS A 137 -28.88 -24.87 13.54
C HIS A 137 -30.24 -25.41 14.02
N GLN A 138 -31.08 -25.90 13.10
CA GLN A 138 -32.36 -26.52 13.45
C GLN A 138 -32.18 -27.79 14.31
N MET A 139 -31.17 -28.63 14.01
CA MET A 139 -30.86 -29.79 14.86
C MET A 139 -30.54 -29.37 16.30
N VAL A 140 -29.72 -28.34 16.50
CA VAL A 140 -29.44 -27.84 17.86
C VAL A 140 -30.70 -27.32 18.54
N GLN A 141 -31.54 -26.57 17.81
CA GLN A 141 -32.81 -26.07 18.34
C GLN A 141 -33.78 -27.20 18.73
N ASN A 142 -33.70 -28.34 18.06
CA ASN A 142 -34.48 -29.55 18.38
C ASN A 142 -33.86 -30.40 19.50
N GLY A 143 -32.84 -29.91 20.20
CA GLY A 143 -32.27 -30.55 21.39
C GLY A 143 -31.03 -31.42 21.15
N PHE A 144 -30.50 -31.48 19.92
CA PHE A 144 -29.24 -32.18 19.67
C PHE A 144 -28.06 -31.42 20.29
N ALA A 145 -27.19 -32.14 21.00
CA ALA A 145 -26.02 -31.54 21.63
C ALA A 145 -25.03 -31.00 20.60
N PHE A 146 -24.62 -29.72 20.76
CA PHE A 146 -23.72 -29.04 19.81
C PHE A 146 -22.40 -29.80 19.59
N ASP A 147 -21.79 -30.29 20.67
CA ASP A 147 -20.52 -31.02 20.61
C ASP A 147 -20.64 -32.31 19.77
N SER A 148 -21.80 -32.98 19.78
CA SER A 148 -22.04 -34.16 18.92
C SER A 148 -22.08 -33.79 17.44
N LEU A 149 -22.69 -32.65 17.10
CA LEU A 149 -22.77 -32.15 15.72
C LEU A 149 -21.40 -31.73 15.17
N THR A 150 -20.47 -31.29 16.02
CA THR A 150 -19.09 -30.96 15.57
C THR A 150 -18.38 -32.18 14.99
N THR A 151 -18.66 -33.38 15.51
CA THR A 151 -18.09 -34.65 15.03
C THR A 151 -18.79 -35.10 13.74
N LEU A 152 -20.13 -35.03 13.71
CA LEU A 152 -20.93 -35.45 12.55
C LEU A 152 -20.68 -34.59 11.31
N PHE A 153 -20.47 -33.29 11.50
CA PHE A 153 -20.23 -32.33 10.41
C PHE A 153 -18.76 -31.94 10.28
N ARG A 154 -17.84 -32.82 10.69
CA ARG A 154 -16.40 -32.58 10.54
C ARG A 154 -16.06 -32.44 9.05
N ASN A 155 -15.37 -31.36 8.71
CA ASN A 155 -14.86 -31.11 7.36
C ASN A 155 -13.34 -30.95 7.43
N PRO A 156 -12.53 -31.76 6.72
CA PRO A 156 -11.06 -31.64 6.78
C PRO A 156 -10.52 -30.28 6.32
N LYS A 157 -11.32 -29.49 5.58
CA LYS A 157 -10.95 -28.13 5.16
C LYS A 157 -11.08 -27.10 6.29
N PHE A 158 -11.83 -27.40 7.35
CA PHE A 158 -12.14 -26.45 8.41
C PHE A 158 -11.95 -27.05 9.80
N PHE A 159 -11.55 -26.20 10.75
CA PHE A 159 -11.58 -26.60 12.15
C PHE A 159 -13.02 -26.54 12.68
N ASN A 160 -13.59 -27.70 13.02
CA ASN A 160 -14.88 -27.84 13.70
C ASN A 160 -14.65 -28.47 15.07
N GLY A 161 -15.29 -27.92 16.10
CA GLY A 161 -15.11 -28.38 17.47
C GLY A 161 -14.82 -27.25 18.45
N ASP A 162 -14.34 -27.65 19.62
CA ASP A 162 -14.02 -26.76 20.73
C ASP A 162 -12.67 -26.06 20.52
N MET A 163 -12.66 -24.73 20.61
CA MET A 163 -11.44 -23.92 20.50
C MET A 163 -10.75 -23.70 21.85
N GLY A 164 -11.36 -24.13 22.96
CA GLY A 164 -10.91 -23.76 24.30
C GLY A 164 -11.01 -22.25 24.52
N TYR A 165 -10.27 -21.73 25.50
CA TYR A 165 -10.18 -20.29 25.73
C TYR A 165 -9.24 -19.63 24.74
N VAL A 166 -9.80 -18.73 23.92
CA VAL A 166 -9.04 -17.93 22.95
C VAL A 166 -9.10 -16.43 23.26
N PRO A 167 -8.05 -15.66 22.92
CA PRO A 167 -8.09 -14.20 23.00
C PRO A 167 -9.23 -13.61 22.15
N TYR A 168 -10.09 -12.78 22.75
CA TYR A 168 -11.21 -12.17 22.01
C TYR A 168 -10.75 -11.28 20.84
N HIS A 169 -9.62 -10.59 21.01
CA HIS A 169 -9.03 -9.76 19.96
C HIS A 169 -8.48 -10.54 18.75
N PHE A 170 -8.22 -11.86 18.88
CA PHE A 170 -7.79 -12.72 17.76
C PHE A 170 -8.95 -13.21 16.89
N LEU A 171 -10.19 -13.14 17.39
CA LEU A 171 -11.37 -13.51 16.62
C LEU A 171 -11.64 -12.49 15.50
N SER A 172 -12.27 -12.93 14.42
CA SER A 172 -12.67 -12.03 13.34
C SER A 172 -13.71 -11.00 13.82
N ALA A 173 -13.90 -9.93 13.06
CA ALA A 173 -14.92 -8.93 13.40
C ALA A 173 -16.33 -9.52 13.34
N GLU A 174 -16.56 -10.45 12.42
CA GLU A 174 -17.78 -11.20 12.20
C GLU A 174 -18.10 -12.09 13.41
N VAL A 175 -17.14 -12.91 13.86
CA VAL A 175 -17.30 -13.76 15.05
C VAL A 175 -17.52 -12.91 16.31
N ARG A 176 -16.75 -11.85 16.50
CA ARG A 176 -16.93 -10.93 17.63
C ARG A 176 -18.32 -10.28 17.65
N ALA A 177 -18.88 -9.97 16.48
CA ALA A 177 -20.21 -9.38 16.37
C ALA A 177 -21.30 -10.36 16.80
N GLU A 178 -21.15 -11.65 16.51
CA GLU A 178 -22.08 -12.67 16.98
C GLU A 178 -21.94 -12.94 18.48
N ILE A 179 -20.71 -13.05 19.00
CA ILE A 179 -20.48 -13.26 20.44
C ILE A 179 -21.16 -12.17 21.29
N LYS A 180 -21.16 -10.91 20.82
CA LYS A 180 -21.82 -9.79 21.52
C LYS A 180 -23.34 -9.94 21.68
N LYS A 181 -23.96 -10.80 20.86
CA LYS A 181 -25.40 -11.07 20.90
C LYS A 181 -25.75 -12.28 21.75
N LEU A 182 -24.75 -13.08 22.15
CA LEU A 182 -24.92 -14.33 22.85
C LEU A 182 -24.66 -14.19 24.34
N LYS A 183 -25.41 -14.97 25.12
CA LYS A 183 -25.10 -15.29 26.51
C LYS A 183 -24.34 -16.60 26.59
N LYS A 184 -23.74 -16.85 27.75
CA LYS A 184 -23.13 -18.14 28.08
C LYS A 184 -24.17 -19.25 27.90
N GLY A 185 -23.81 -20.30 27.17
CA GLY A 185 -24.69 -21.42 26.86
C GLY A 185 -25.59 -21.21 25.65
N GLU A 186 -25.43 -20.12 24.87
CA GLU A 186 -26.22 -19.88 23.66
C GLU A 186 -25.45 -20.18 22.37
N ILE A 187 -26.20 -20.50 21.32
CA ILE A 187 -25.70 -20.65 19.95
C ILE A 187 -26.03 -19.43 19.10
N SER A 188 -25.17 -19.10 18.14
CA SER A 188 -25.48 -18.12 17.11
C SER A 188 -26.47 -18.68 16.08
N LYS A 189 -27.18 -17.78 15.39
CA LYS A 189 -27.74 -18.11 14.08
C LYS A 189 -26.60 -18.40 13.09
N PRO A 190 -26.85 -19.12 11.97
CA PRO A 190 -25.89 -19.19 10.88
C PRO A 190 -25.49 -17.80 10.40
N PHE A 191 -24.19 -17.55 10.29
CA PHE A 191 -23.66 -16.28 9.80
C PHE A 191 -22.46 -16.52 8.90
N LYS A 192 -22.15 -15.51 8.07
CA LYS A 192 -21.07 -15.59 7.11
C LYS A 192 -19.78 -15.01 7.68
N GLU A 193 -18.69 -15.77 7.60
CA GLU A 193 -17.33 -15.30 7.85
C GLU A 193 -16.53 -15.46 6.55
N LEU A 194 -16.13 -14.33 5.95
CA LEU A 194 -15.58 -14.27 4.60
C LEU A 194 -16.53 -14.93 3.57
N ARG A 195 -16.22 -16.15 3.13
CA ARG A 195 -16.98 -16.90 2.12
C ARG A 195 -17.68 -18.14 2.68
N HIS A 196 -17.42 -18.47 3.94
CA HIS A 196 -17.95 -19.67 4.57
C HIS A 196 -19.03 -19.30 5.57
N TRP A 197 -19.88 -20.28 5.87
CA TRP A 197 -20.92 -20.17 6.88
C TRP A 197 -20.45 -20.80 8.18
N LYS A 198 -20.84 -20.22 9.30
CA LYS A 198 -20.44 -20.67 10.62
C LYS A 198 -21.62 -20.61 11.58
N ILE A 199 -21.61 -21.53 12.54
CA ILE A 199 -22.36 -21.43 13.79
C ILE A 199 -21.35 -21.51 14.92
N ILE A 200 -21.54 -20.67 15.95
CA ILE A 200 -20.74 -20.72 17.18
C ILE A 200 -21.64 -21.03 18.38
N TYR A 201 -21.07 -21.75 19.34
CA TYR A 201 -21.64 -21.98 20.66
C TYR A 201 -20.74 -21.31 21.71
N LEU A 202 -21.31 -20.38 22.49
CA LEU A 202 -20.56 -19.64 23.50
C LEU A 202 -20.55 -20.41 24.82
N LYS A 203 -19.45 -21.11 25.12
CA LYS A 203 -19.29 -21.90 26.34
C LYS A 203 -19.01 -21.04 27.57
N ASP A 204 -18.15 -20.02 27.42
CA ASP A 204 -17.80 -19.13 28.52
C ASP A 204 -17.15 -17.82 28.04
N LEU A 205 -17.16 -16.80 28.91
CA LEU A 205 -16.46 -15.53 28.68
C LEU A 205 -15.88 -15.05 30.01
N ARG A 206 -14.57 -14.76 30.03
CA ARG A 206 -13.87 -14.29 31.23
C ARG A 206 -12.89 -13.16 30.93
N LYS A 207 -12.53 -12.39 31.95
CA LYS A 207 -11.51 -11.35 31.88
C LYS A 207 -10.27 -11.78 32.66
N GLU A 208 -9.11 -11.66 32.04
CA GLU A 208 -7.81 -11.91 32.66
C GLU A 208 -7.23 -10.61 33.24
N LYS A 209 -6.42 -10.74 34.29
CA LYS A 209 -5.65 -9.63 34.83
C LYS A 209 -4.41 -9.45 33.96
N ILE A 210 -4.28 -8.28 33.34
CA ILE A 210 -3.13 -7.90 32.51
C ILE A 210 -2.52 -6.60 33.03
N LYS A 211 -1.36 -6.21 32.48
CA LYS A 211 -0.73 -4.91 32.78
C LYS A 211 -1.70 -3.76 32.50
N PRO A 212 -1.66 -2.66 33.28
CA PRO A 212 -2.51 -1.48 33.05
C PRO A 212 -2.43 -0.93 31.63
N LEU A 213 -3.50 -0.27 31.17
CA LEU A 213 -3.57 0.34 29.84
C LEU A 213 -2.43 1.33 29.58
N SER A 214 -2.01 2.10 30.59
CA SER A 214 -0.88 3.04 30.48
C SER A 214 0.43 2.35 30.08
N GLU A 215 0.68 1.13 30.54
CA GLU A 215 1.90 0.38 30.24
C GLU A 215 1.88 -0.29 28.86
N ILE A 216 0.70 -0.51 28.29
CA ILE A 216 0.55 -1.20 26.99
C ILE A 216 0.04 -0.31 25.87
N LYS A 217 -0.25 0.98 26.14
CA LYS A 217 -0.84 1.93 25.19
C LYS A 217 -0.02 2.02 23.90
N ASP A 218 1.30 2.16 24.04
CA ASP A 218 2.21 2.28 22.89
C ASP A 218 2.28 0.97 22.09
N PHE A 219 2.34 -0.17 22.78
CA PHE A 219 2.35 -1.49 22.17
C PHE A 219 1.10 -1.76 21.31
N ILE A 220 -0.07 -1.31 21.74
CA ILE A 220 -1.33 -1.55 21.01
C ILE A 220 -1.67 -0.47 19.98
N SER A 221 -1.02 0.70 20.04
CA SER A 221 -1.35 1.88 19.23
C SER A 221 -1.31 1.60 17.72
N THR A 222 -0.23 1.00 17.21
CA THR A 222 -0.03 0.72 15.78
C THR A 222 -1.10 -0.23 15.25
N GLY A 223 -1.29 -1.38 15.91
CA GLY A 223 -2.30 -2.36 15.48
C GLY A 223 -3.73 -1.83 15.60
N LEU A 224 -4.00 -1.00 16.61
CA LEU A 224 -5.30 -0.35 16.77
C LEU A 224 -5.58 0.66 15.66
N LYS A 225 -4.57 1.46 15.28
CA LYS A 225 -4.65 2.41 14.16
C LYS A 225 -4.93 1.69 12.85
N GLU A 226 -4.15 0.67 12.50
CA GLU A 226 -4.35 -0.13 11.28
C GLU A 226 -5.74 -0.77 11.22
N ARG A 227 -6.21 -1.31 12.35
CA ARG A 227 -7.55 -1.91 12.45
C ARG A 227 -8.65 -0.87 12.23
N LYS A 228 -8.51 0.33 12.81
CA LYS A 228 -9.46 1.43 12.66
C LYS A 228 -9.48 1.93 11.21
N GLU A 229 -8.32 2.13 10.61
CA GLU A 229 -8.15 2.52 9.21
C GLU A 229 -8.78 1.48 8.27
N LYS A 230 -8.48 0.18 8.44
CA LYS A 230 -9.05 -0.90 7.63
C LYS A 230 -10.57 -0.96 7.73
N LYS A 231 -11.13 -0.79 8.93
CA LYS A 231 -12.58 -0.78 9.14
C LYS A 231 -13.23 0.43 8.46
N PHE A 232 -12.61 1.60 8.56
CA PHE A 232 -13.09 2.82 7.90
C PHE A 232 -13.03 2.68 6.38
N LEU A 233 -11.90 2.21 5.84
CA LEU A 233 -11.72 1.95 4.41
C LEU A 233 -12.76 0.95 3.89
N LYS A 234 -12.99 -0.17 4.58
CA LYS A 234 -14.00 -1.17 4.18
C LYS A 234 -15.39 -0.54 4.02
N LYS A 235 -15.80 0.32 4.96
CA LYS A 235 -17.07 1.05 4.89
C LYS A 235 -17.08 2.06 3.74
N MET A 236 -16.02 2.83 3.59
CA MET A 236 -15.90 3.81 2.52
C MET A 236 -15.99 3.15 1.14
N VAL A 237 -15.25 2.06 0.92
CA VAL A 237 -15.26 1.29 -0.33
C VAL A 237 -16.64 0.69 -0.60
N ALA A 238 -17.33 0.16 0.42
CA ALA A 238 -18.70 -0.33 0.24
C ALA A 238 -19.66 0.77 -0.25
N ASN A 239 -19.59 1.98 0.33
CA ASN A 239 -20.39 3.13 -0.10
C ASN A 239 -20.01 3.57 -1.52
N LEU A 240 -18.72 3.57 -1.86
CA LEU A 240 -18.26 3.93 -3.20
C LEU A 240 -18.68 2.87 -4.24
N LYS A 241 -18.64 1.57 -3.92
CA LYS A 241 -19.18 0.50 -4.79
C LYS A 241 -20.65 0.77 -5.17
N GLN A 242 -21.46 1.26 -4.22
CA GLN A 242 -22.84 1.68 -4.48
C GLN A 242 -22.90 2.95 -5.34
N LYS A 243 -22.13 3.99 -4.99
CA LYS A 243 -22.06 5.27 -5.74
C LYS A 243 -21.69 5.04 -7.22
N TYR A 244 -20.73 4.17 -7.51
CA TYR A 244 -20.26 3.87 -8.85
C TYR A 244 -21.07 2.78 -9.56
N LYS A 245 -22.13 2.26 -8.94
CA LYS A 245 -23.02 1.22 -9.49
C LYS A 245 -22.26 0.04 -10.09
N LEU A 246 -21.45 -0.62 -9.27
CA LEU A 246 -20.62 -1.74 -9.71
C LEU A 246 -21.49 -2.89 -10.22
N VAL A 247 -21.24 -3.35 -11.44
CA VAL A 247 -21.91 -4.54 -12.03
C VAL A 247 -20.86 -5.57 -12.38
N TYR A 248 -21.06 -6.81 -11.94
CA TYR A 248 -20.21 -7.95 -12.27
C TYR A 248 -20.80 -8.75 -13.43
N ASN A 249 -19.94 -9.27 -14.28
CA ASN A 249 -20.33 -10.27 -15.27
C ASN A 249 -20.11 -11.67 -14.69
N ASP A 250 -21.17 -12.23 -14.08
CA ASP A 250 -21.11 -13.54 -13.44
C ASP A 250 -20.71 -14.65 -14.44
N SER A 251 -21.01 -14.48 -15.73
CA SER A 251 -20.62 -15.42 -16.79
C SER A 251 -19.11 -15.51 -17.01
N ILE A 252 -18.34 -14.50 -16.61
CA ILE A 252 -16.88 -14.45 -16.81
C ILE A 252 -16.11 -14.93 -15.59
N ILE A 253 -16.71 -14.88 -14.40
CA ILE A 253 -16.08 -15.31 -13.15
C ILE A 253 -15.45 -16.71 -13.23
N PRO A 254 -16.08 -17.75 -13.83
CA PRO A 254 -15.48 -19.08 -13.94
C PRO A 254 -14.18 -19.12 -14.76
N TYR A 255 -13.97 -18.17 -15.67
CA TYR A 255 -12.77 -18.09 -16.50
C TYR A 255 -11.60 -17.42 -15.79
N LEU A 256 -11.83 -16.68 -14.69
CA LEU A 256 -10.76 -16.07 -13.89
C LEU A 256 -9.79 -17.11 -13.30
N LEU A 257 -10.28 -18.34 -13.10
CA LEU A 257 -9.55 -19.45 -12.49
C LEU A 257 -8.86 -20.36 -13.52
N LYS A 258 -9.16 -20.20 -14.82
CA LYS A 258 -8.67 -21.11 -15.86
C LYS A 258 -7.28 -20.69 -16.33
N PRO A 259 -6.38 -21.63 -16.66
CA PRO A 259 -5.17 -21.35 -17.41
C PRO A 259 -5.52 -20.57 -18.68
N ARG A 260 -4.66 -19.62 -19.07
CA ARG A 260 -4.91 -18.74 -20.20
C ARG A 260 -5.27 -19.54 -21.46
N ASP A 261 -4.51 -20.58 -21.76
CA ASP A 261 -4.68 -21.42 -22.95
C ASP A 261 -5.99 -22.22 -22.98
N SER A 262 -6.68 -22.32 -21.83
CA SER A 262 -7.98 -22.99 -21.70
C SER A 262 -9.18 -22.04 -21.83
N ILE A 263 -8.93 -20.74 -22.08
CA ILE A 263 -9.96 -19.71 -22.22
C ILE A 263 -10.21 -19.49 -23.72
N PRO A 264 -11.45 -19.63 -24.23
CA PRO A 264 -11.73 -19.36 -25.62
C PRO A 264 -11.36 -17.92 -26.02
N PRO A 265 -10.75 -17.68 -27.19
CA PRO A 265 -10.29 -16.35 -27.58
C PRO A 265 -11.35 -15.25 -27.52
N GLN A 266 -12.60 -15.57 -27.85
CA GLN A 266 -13.73 -14.64 -27.76
C GLN A 266 -14.03 -14.15 -26.34
N ILE A 267 -13.59 -14.88 -25.31
CA ILE A 267 -13.83 -14.55 -23.90
C ILE A 267 -12.83 -13.50 -23.37
N TYR A 268 -11.64 -13.36 -23.98
CA TYR A 268 -10.61 -12.43 -23.47
C TYR A 268 -11.05 -10.97 -23.47
N ASN A 269 -11.89 -10.58 -24.43
CA ASN A 269 -12.36 -9.21 -24.57
C ASN A 269 -13.71 -8.96 -23.88
N VAL A 270 -14.25 -9.95 -23.16
CA VAL A 270 -15.48 -9.76 -22.41
C VAL A 270 -15.18 -9.06 -21.08
N TRP A 271 -16.07 -8.14 -20.72
CA TRP A 271 -16.00 -7.40 -19.48
C TRP A 271 -16.23 -8.28 -18.26
N VAL A 272 -15.41 -8.06 -17.23
CA VAL A 272 -15.53 -8.68 -15.91
C VAL A 272 -16.34 -7.79 -14.99
N VAL A 273 -16.04 -6.48 -15.01
CA VAL A 273 -16.70 -5.48 -14.14
C VAL A 273 -16.94 -4.18 -14.91
N ARG A 274 -18.11 -3.58 -14.67
CA ARG A 274 -18.47 -2.25 -15.14
C ARG A 274 -18.64 -1.28 -13.98
N MET A 275 -18.15 -0.07 -14.18
CA MET A 275 -18.23 1.04 -13.24
C MET A 275 -18.55 2.34 -14.00
N GLN A 276 -19.83 2.72 -14.03
CA GLN A 276 -20.31 3.83 -14.86
C GLN A 276 -19.88 3.70 -16.34
N LYS A 277 -18.97 4.56 -16.81
CA LYS A 277 -18.43 4.56 -18.19
C LYS A 277 -17.18 3.70 -18.35
N LYS A 278 -16.64 3.12 -17.27
CA LYS A 278 -15.42 2.31 -17.30
C LYS A 278 -15.76 0.82 -17.30
N GLU A 279 -15.02 0.08 -18.12
CA GLU A 279 -15.14 -1.37 -18.25
C GLU A 279 -13.76 -2.01 -18.03
N ILE A 280 -13.72 -3.06 -17.21
CA ILE A 280 -12.52 -3.87 -16.99
C ILE A 280 -12.73 -5.19 -17.70
N GLY A 281 -11.99 -5.42 -18.79
CA GLY A 281 -11.99 -6.66 -19.57
C GLY A 281 -11.16 -7.76 -18.94
N LEU A 282 -11.45 -9.02 -19.28
CA LEU A 282 -10.73 -10.18 -18.75
C LEU A 282 -9.23 -10.11 -19.08
N ASN A 283 -8.86 -9.72 -20.30
CA ASN A 283 -7.47 -9.68 -20.75
C ASN A 283 -6.57 -8.76 -19.90
N SER A 284 -7.12 -7.66 -19.36
CA SER A 284 -6.33 -6.68 -18.60
C SER A 284 -5.98 -7.16 -17.19
N ILE A 285 -6.75 -8.11 -16.64
CA ILE A 285 -6.59 -8.56 -15.26
C ILE A 285 -6.24 -10.05 -15.13
N HIS A 286 -6.53 -10.87 -16.14
CA HIS A 286 -6.43 -12.34 -16.05
C HIS A 286 -5.04 -12.82 -15.62
N ASN A 287 -3.97 -12.38 -16.28
CA ASN A 287 -2.61 -12.82 -15.95
C ASN A 287 -2.27 -12.51 -14.49
N LYS A 288 -2.63 -11.31 -14.00
CA LYS A 288 -2.38 -10.89 -12.61
C LYS A 288 -3.18 -11.75 -11.63
N LEU A 289 -4.47 -11.97 -11.90
CA LEU A 289 -5.37 -12.78 -11.07
C LEU A 289 -4.93 -14.25 -11.02
N TYR A 290 -4.68 -14.85 -12.18
CA TYR A 290 -4.31 -16.26 -12.32
C TYR A 290 -2.95 -16.55 -11.68
N ASN A 291 -1.96 -15.68 -11.89
CA ASN A 291 -0.65 -15.84 -11.27
C ASN A 291 -0.73 -15.76 -9.74
N LEU A 292 -1.48 -14.80 -9.19
CA LEU A 292 -1.66 -14.68 -7.74
C LEU A 292 -2.41 -15.88 -7.15
N TYR A 293 -3.42 -16.40 -7.85
CA TYR A 293 -4.10 -17.63 -7.45
C TYR A 293 -3.14 -18.83 -7.43
N ARG A 294 -2.38 -19.03 -8.51
CA ARG A 294 -1.47 -20.18 -8.62
C ARG A 294 -0.30 -20.10 -7.64
N SER A 295 0.31 -18.92 -7.49
CA SER A 295 1.54 -18.78 -6.71
C SER A 295 1.30 -18.55 -5.22
N LYS A 296 0.15 -17.96 -4.83
CA LYS A 296 -0.15 -17.59 -3.44
C LYS A 296 -1.42 -18.23 -2.87
N GLY A 297 -2.18 -18.97 -3.68
CA GLY A 297 -3.44 -19.59 -3.28
C GLY A 297 -4.57 -18.59 -2.99
N HIS A 298 -4.43 -17.32 -3.41
CA HIS A 298 -5.48 -16.32 -3.21
C HIS A 298 -6.64 -16.58 -4.16
N ASP A 299 -7.87 -16.63 -3.65
CA ASP A 299 -9.07 -16.75 -4.49
C ASP A 299 -9.12 -15.56 -5.49
N PRO A 300 -9.27 -15.79 -6.81
CA PRO A 300 -9.24 -14.71 -7.80
C PRO A 300 -10.27 -13.62 -7.56
N ARG A 301 -11.40 -13.93 -6.93
CA ARG A 301 -12.41 -12.91 -6.60
C ARG A 301 -11.89 -11.97 -5.49
N ASP A 302 -11.07 -12.44 -4.56
CA ASP A 302 -10.45 -11.57 -3.54
C ASP A 302 -9.43 -10.61 -4.19
N VAL A 303 -8.67 -11.12 -5.16
CA VAL A 303 -7.74 -10.29 -5.92
C VAL A 303 -8.50 -9.31 -6.81
N LEU A 304 -9.59 -9.75 -7.46
CA LEU A 304 -10.49 -8.87 -8.21
C LEU A 304 -11.06 -7.78 -7.31
N ASP A 305 -11.53 -8.11 -6.11
CA ASP A 305 -12.03 -7.14 -5.13
C ASP A 305 -10.96 -6.11 -4.75
N TYR A 306 -9.70 -6.53 -4.60
CA TYR A 306 -8.57 -5.64 -4.34
C TYR A 306 -8.29 -4.69 -5.52
N GLU A 307 -8.26 -5.20 -6.76
CA GLU A 307 -8.08 -4.36 -7.96
C GLU A 307 -9.23 -3.36 -8.13
N LEU A 308 -10.46 -3.80 -7.90
CA LEU A 308 -11.65 -2.95 -7.95
C LEU A 308 -11.62 -1.88 -6.88
N GLN A 309 -11.21 -2.23 -5.66
CA GLN A 309 -11.02 -1.25 -4.60
C GLN A 309 -10.04 -0.16 -5.06
N ASN A 310 -8.88 -0.52 -5.61
CA ASN A 310 -7.90 0.46 -6.09
C ASN A 310 -8.45 1.32 -7.24
N GLU A 311 -9.21 0.74 -8.16
CA GLU A 311 -9.89 1.49 -9.23
C GLU A 311 -10.92 2.48 -8.68
N ILE A 312 -11.78 2.05 -7.75
CA ILE A 312 -12.80 2.91 -7.15
C ILE A 312 -12.15 4.06 -6.38
N LEU A 313 -11.09 3.79 -5.61
CA LEU A 313 -10.37 4.83 -4.87
C LEU A 313 -9.73 5.83 -5.83
N PHE A 314 -9.13 5.35 -6.93
CA PHE A 314 -8.55 6.22 -7.94
C PHE A 314 -9.61 7.10 -8.61
N GLN A 315 -10.72 6.53 -9.09
CA GLN A 315 -11.82 7.30 -9.70
C GLN A 315 -12.39 8.34 -8.73
N GLU A 316 -12.58 7.96 -7.46
CA GLU A 316 -13.05 8.90 -6.45
C GLU A 316 -12.05 10.03 -6.20
N ALA A 317 -10.76 9.72 -6.16
CA ALA A 317 -9.71 10.73 -6.01
C ALA A 317 -9.69 11.71 -7.21
N VAL A 318 -9.72 11.18 -8.44
CA VAL A 318 -9.78 11.96 -9.68
C VAL A 318 -11.03 12.85 -9.71
N SER A 319 -12.20 12.30 -9.38
CA SER A 319 -13.46 13.06 -9.34
C SER A 319 -13.44 14.24 -8.35
N ARG A 320 -12.51 14.22 -7.39
CA ARG A 320 -12.29 15.28 -6.39
C ARG A 320 -11.08 16.16 -6.70
N GLY A 321 -10.51 16.05 -7.90
CA GLY A 321 -9.39 16.87 -8.37
C GLY A 321 -8.05 16.55 -7.71
N TYR A 322 -7.84 15.32 -7.21
CA TYR A 322 -6.57 14.96 -6.55
C TYR A 322 -5.37 14.99 -7.51
N GLU A 323 -5.58 14.81 -8.81
CA GLU A 323 -4.53 14.94 -9.83
C GLU A 323 -3.93 16.34 -9.83
N VAL A 324 -4.77 17.37 -9.87
CA VAL A 324 -4.33 18.77 -9.85
C VAL A 324 -3.85 19.18 -8.46
N LYS A 325 -4.57 18.78 -7.41
CA LYS A 325 -4.27 19.19 -6.02
C LYS A 325 -2.93 18.66 -5.51
N TYR A 326 -2.52 17.47 -5.96
CA TYR A 326 -1.30 16.79 -5.54
C TYR A 326 -0.31 16.60 -6.69
N GLN A 327 -0.38 17.46 -7.71
CA GLN A 327 0.46 17.40 -8.90
C GLN A 327 1.96 17.38 -8.54
N ALA A 328 2.39 18.21 -7.59
CA ALA A 328 3.79 18.25 -7.17
C ALA A 328 4.28 16.93 -6.57
N GLU A 329 3.44 16.22 -5.80
CA GLU A 329 3.81 14.91 -5.26
C GLU A 329 3.77 13.80 -6.31
N ILE A 330 2.90 13.93 -7.31
CA ILE A 330 2.86 13.04 -8.48
C ILE A 330 4.14 13.21 -9.32
N GLU A 331 4.51 14.46 -9.61
CA GLU A 331 5.74 14.80 -10.33
C GLU A 331 6.98 14.31 -9.59
N LYS A 332 7.07 14.58 -8.28
CA LYS A 332 8.11 14.04 -7.42
C LYS A 332 8.23 12.51 -7.54
N ALA A 333 7.11 11.78 -7.52
CA ALA A 333 7.13 10.33 -7.60
C ALA A 333 7.64 9.82 -8.96
N VAL A 334 7.29 10.51 -10.05
CA VAL A 334 7.78 10.22 -11.40
C VAL A 334 9.27 10.56 -11.54
N GLU A 335 9.71 11.69 -10.99
CA GLU A 335 11.13 12.06 -10.92
C GLU A 335 11.93 11.01 -10.13
N ASP A 336 11.41 10.55 -9.00
CA ASP A 336 12.07 9.51 -8.20
C ASP A 336 12.22 8.20 -8.97
N LEU A 337 11.19 7.80 -9.71
CA LEU A 337 11.23 6.61 -10.57
C LEU A 337 12.31 6.75 -11.66
N THR A 338 12.27 7.85 -12.41
CA THR A 338 13.15 8.10 -13.56
C THR A 338 14.60 8.30 -13.14
N ALA A 339 14.85 9.09 -12.10
CA ALA A 339 16.18 9.27 -11.54
C ALA A 339 16.75 7.95 -11.01
N SER A 340 15.93 7.14 -10.31
CA SER A 340 16.37 5.83 -9.80
C SER A 340 16.71 4.86 -10.91
N PHE A 341 15.93 4.86 -12.00
CA PHE A 341 16.21 4.04 -13.18
C PHE A 341 17.58 4.40 -13.78
N LEU A 342 17.83 5.69 -14.05
CA LEU A 342 19.10 6.10 -14.65
C LEU A 342 20.28 5.90 -13.70
N TYR A 343 20.11 6.21 -12.41
CA TYR A 343 21.11 5.97 -11.38
C TYR A 343 21.50 4.49 -11.29
N LYS A 344 20.52 3.59 -11.33
CA LYS A 344 20.79 2.14 -11.33
C LYS A 344 21.67 1.76 -12.52
N ASN A 345 21.32 2.19 -13.73
CA ASN A 345 22.05 1.85 -14.94
C ASN A 345 23.47 2.44 -14.98
N LEU A 346 23.60 3.74 -14.67
CA LEU A 346 24.87 4.47 -14.82
C LEU A 346 25.83 4.29 -13.63
N VAL A 347 25.29 4.02 -12.44
CA VAL A 347 26.08 3.88 -11.21
C VAL A 347 26.11 2.43 -10.78
N ILE A 348 24.97 1.84 -10.41
CA ILE A 348 24.94 0.53 -9.76
C ILE A 348 25.40 -0.60 -10.69
N ASP A 349 24.75 -0.74 -11.85
CA ASP A 349 24.97 -1.86 -12.76
C ASP A 349 26.31 -1.75 -13.51
N SER A 350 26.94 -0.57 -13.49
CA SER A 350 28.27 -0.33 -14.04
C SER A 350 29.41 -0.85 -13.15
N ILE A 351 29.15 -1.12 -11.85
CA ILE A 351 30.19 -1.50 -10.90
C ILE A 351 30.58 -2.97 -11.12
N LYS A 352 31.86 -3.18 -11.40
CA LYS A 352 32.48 -4.51 -11.43
C LYS A 352 33.54 -4.60 -10.34
N VAL A 353 33.53 -5.68 -9.58
CA VAL A 353 34.56 -5.99 -8.56
C VAL A 353 35.13 -7.36 -8.89
N SER A 354 36.43 -7.41 -9.16
CA SER A 354 37.15 -8.65 -9.46
C SER A 354 37.67 -9.32 -8.19
N ASP A 355 37.91 -10.63 -8.28
CA ASP A 355 38.45 -11.42 -7.17
C ASP A 355 39.84 -10.95 -6.73
N SER A 356 40.69 -10.54 -7.69
CA SER A 356 42.02 -9.98 -7.41
C SER A 356 41.95 -8.67 -6.65
N GLU A 357 40.96 -7.81 -6.92
CA GLU A 357 40.75 -6.57 -6.17
C GLU A 357 40.31 -6.86 -4.73
N ILE A 358 39.45 -7.88 -4.54
CA ILE A 358 39.00 -8.30 -3.21
C ILE A 358 40.18 -8.83 -2.41
N GLU A 359 40.99 -9.72 -2.98
CA GLU A 359 42.16 -10.29 -2.31
C GLU A 359 43.22 -9.22 -2.00
N SER A 360 43.44 -8.28 -2.92
CA SER A 360 44.31 -7.14 -2.69
C SER A 360 43.83 -6.27 -1.52
N LEU A 361 42.52 -6.00 -1.43
CA LEU A 361 41.94 -5.26 -0.31
C LEU A 361 42.10 -6.03 1.00
N MET A 362 41.73 -7.32 1.02
CA MET A 362 41.83 -8.18 2.20
C MET A 362 43.25 -8.19 2.75
N LYS A 363 44.24 -8.35 1.89
CA LYS A 363 45.67 -8.34 2.28
C LYS A 363 46.12 -6.97 2.79
N ARG A 364 45.69 -5.88 2.14
CA ARG A 364 46.11 -4.51 2.50
C ARG A 364 45.50 -4.04 3.82
N GLU A 365 44.24 -4.39 4.07
CA GLU A 365 43.45 -3.83 5.19
C GLU A 365 43.17 -4.87 6.29
N GLY A 366 43.75 -6.07 6.21
CA GLY A 366 43.60 -7.12 7.22
C GLY A 366 42.18 -7.64 7.35
N ILE A 367 41.39 -7.61 6.27
CA ILE A 367 39.99 -8.05 6.29
C ILE A 367 39.94 -9.55 6.01
N GLU A 368 39.56 -10.35 7.02
CA GLU A 368 39.44 -11.82 6.86
C GLU A 368 38.17 -12.24 6.10
N ASN A 369 37.10 -11.45 6.20
CA ASN A 369 35.82 -11.76 5.57
C ASN A 369 35.74 -11.24 4.13
N ARG A 370 35.77 -12.16 3.16
CA ARG A 370 35.68 -11.85 1.73
C ARG A 370 34.41 -11.08 1.34
N VAL A 371 33.27 -11.39 1.97
CA VAL A 371 31.99 -10.70 1.70
C VAL A 371 32.08 -9.25 2.16
N MET A 372 32.67 -9.01 3.33
CA MET A 372 32.90 -7.65 3.84
C MET A 372 33.84 -6.86 2.94
N ALA A 373 34.96 -7.45 2.51
CA ALA A 373 35.90 -6.81 1.59
C ALA A 373 35.23 -6.47 0.24
N LYS A 374 34.45 -7.39 -0.34
CA LYS A 374 33.68 -7.13 -1.55
C LYS A 374 32.67 -6.00 -1.36
N TYR A 375 31.96 -5.97 -0.25
CA TYR A 375 31.01 -4.89 0.07
C TYR A 375 31.70 -3.53 0.16
N GLN A 376 32.81 -3.42 0.90
CA GLN A 376 33.57 -2.18 1.02
C GLN A 376 34.09 -1.68 -0.34
N LEU A 377 34.66 -2.57 -1.16
CA LEU A 377 35.08 -2.22 -2.53
C LEU A 377 33.92 -1.72 -3.38
N THR A 378 32.78 -2.43 -3.32
CA THR A 378 31.57 -2.06 -4.06
C THR A 378 31.12 -0.66 -3.67
N MET A 379 31.05 -0.36 -2.37
CA MET A 379 30.66 0.97 -1.88
C MET A 379 31.65 2.07 -2.27
N LYS A 380 32.96 1.79 -2.23
CA LYS A 380 34.00 2.75 -2.67
C LYS A 380 33.89 3.05 -4.16
N LYS A 381 33.75 2.00 -5.00
CA LYS A 381 33.58 2.16 -6.45
C LYS A 381 32.27 2.87 -6.79
N LYS A 382 31.18 2.55 -6.08
CA LYS A 382 29.89 3.23 -6.21
C LYS A 382 30.04 4.73 -5.99
N LYS A 383 30.64 5.15 -4.86
CA LYS A 383 30.83 6.57 -4.54
C LYS A 383 31.67 7.29 -5.60
N LEU A 384 32.73 6.65 -6.09
CA LEU A 384 33.56 7.21 -7.16
C LEU A 384 32.78 7.35 -8.47
N GLN A 385 32.04 6.33 -8.87
CA GLN A 385 31.24 6.35 -10.09
C GLN A 385 30.12 7.39 -10.01
N GLU A 386 29.43 7.47 -8.89
CA GLU A 386 28.40 8.49 -8.65
C GLU A 386 28.96 9.90 -8.79
N SER A 387 30.12 10.18 -8.18
CA SER A 387 30.78 11.48 -8.31
C SER A 387 31.17 11.80 -9.76
N LYS A 388 31.65 10.81 -10.52
CA LYS A 388 31.92 10.96 -11.96
C LYS A 388 30.65 11.31 -12.74
N ILE A 389 29.56 10.57 -12.51
CA ILE A 389 28.28 10.81 -13.19
C ILE A 389 27.70 12.17 -12.81
N PHE A 390 27.76 12.56 -11.54
CA PHE A 390 27.29 13.87 -11.07
C PHE A 390 28.04 15.01 -11.78
N ASN A 391 29.38 14.95 -11.84
CA ASN A 391 30.17 15.96 -12.53
C ASN A 391 29.92 15.98 -14.04
N TRP A 392 29.78 14.80 -14.66
CA TRP A 392 29.44 14.70 -16.08
C TRP A 392 28.08 15.34 -16.38
N LEU A 393 27.04 15.04 -15.59
CA LEU A 393 25.71 15.63 -15.74
C LEU A 393 25.72 17.14 -15.52
N LYS A 394 26.46 17.63 -14.52
CA LYS A 394 26.58 19.08 -14.29
C LYS A 394 27.15 19.82 -15.51
N ASN A 395 28.01 19.18 -16.29
CA ASN A 395 28.58 19.76 -17.50
C ASN A 395 27.65 19.66 -18.73
N GLN A 396 26.53 18.93 -18.64
CA GLN A 396 25.54 18.84 -19.72
C GLN A 396 24.52 19.98 -19.69
N PHE A 397 24.40 20.71 -18.58
CA PHE A 397 23.31 21.66 -18.36
C PHE A 397 23.82 23.01 -17.86
N SER A 398 23.04 24.06 -18.15
CA SER A 398 23.23 25.39 -17.56
C SER A 398 22.60 25.41 -16.17
N ILE A 399 23.43 25.55 -15.13
CA ILE A 399 22.96 25.42 -13.73
C ILE A 399 23.19 26.69 -12.94
N SER A 400 22.16 27.14 -12.23
CA SER A 400 22.27 28.19 -11.21
C SER A 400 21.64 27.74 -9.88
N VAL A 401 22.24 28.14 -8.77
CA VAL A 401 21.78 27.81 -7.40
C VAL A 401 21.69 29.11 -6.61
N ASP A 402 20.56 29.36 -5.96
CA ASP A 402 20.42 30.46 -5.03
C ASP A 402 21.04 30.07 -3.68
N SER A 403 22.23 30.59 -3.40
CA SER A 403 22.97 30.30 -2.17
C SER A 403 22.26 30.79 -0.90
N THR A 404 21.45 31.85 -1.00
CA THR A 404 20.73 32.41 0.15
C THR A 404 19.54 31.53 0.52
N VAL A 405 18.77 31.08 -0.48
CA VAL A 405 17.69 30.11 -0.27
C VAL A 405 18.26 28.79 0.25
N LEU A 406 19.32 28.28 -0.38
CA LEU A 406 19.98 27.04 0.05
C LEU A 406 20.50 27.13 1.49
N GLY A 407 21.17 28.22 1.86
CA GLY A 407 21.69 28.44 3.21
C GLY A 407 20.61 28.38 4.29
N ARG A 408 19.42 28.94 4.01
CA ARG A 408 18.27 28.86 4.94
C ARG A 408 17.68 27.45 5.02
N LEU A 409 17.64 26.70 3.92
CA LEU A 409 17.11 25.33 3.90
C LEU A 409 18.01 24.34 4.64
N LEU A 410 19.33 24.54 4.57
CA LEU A 410 20.31 23.67 5.22
C LEU A 410 20.65 24.10 6.65
N ALA A 411 19.99 25.13 7.18
CA ALA A 411 20.20 25.58 8.55
C ALA A 411 19.85 24.47 9.54
N LEU A 412 20.72 24.29 10.55
CA LEU A 412 20.58 23.25 11.56
C LEU A 412 19.52 23.63 12.60
N GLU A 413 18.91 22.62 13.23
CA GLU A 413 18.15 22.84 14.46
C GLU A 413 19.10 23.33 15.57
N GLU A 414 18.72 24.43 16.22
CA GLU A 414 19.35 24.84 17.46
C GLU A 414 19.11 23.75 18.51
N ALA A 415 20.19 23.28 19.15
CA ALA A 415 20.10 22.29 20.22
C ALA A 415 19.25 22.88 21.36
N LYS A 416 18.10 22.26 21.63
CA LYS A 416 17.24 22.60 22.77
C LYS A 416 17.80 22.08 24.09
#